data_AF-A0A9D5VUZ6-F1
#
_entry.id   AF-A0A9D5VUZ6-F1
#
_cell.length_a   1.000
_cell.length_b   1.000
_cell.length_c   1.000
_cell.angle_alpha   90.00
_cell.angle_beta   90.00
_cell.angle_gamma   90.00
#
_symmetry.space_group_name_H-M   'P 1'
#
loop_
_entity.id
_entity.type
_entity.pdbx_description
1 polymer ?
#
loop_
_entity_poly.entity_id
_entity_poly.type
_entity_poly.pdbx_seq_one_letter_code
_entity_poly.pdbx_strand_id
1 'polypeptide(L)'
;IVKRASVGKNYGVLVIPEGILEFINEIQVFIIKLNTIIAEYNATHDNDFHTNFPLLEDKLEHLRRLAIRSREEPSFTVWNTRDDDLFNDMPAFFQEGLLLERDSHGNFQFSQVETDKVIMGLVKDYLNILKEKGVYKIGLSREQCRRTLESSGFNMDFLGPILFKNYDSSDEFLIVKQSIMSQKTLKQALVREDVIQEDSKVPPPIEKLYKQSSPKFSTQIHFYGYDGRGADPTQFDCNYTYNLGWTVFNLIANGATGQMAAIKNLEYEFSKWEPISIPIAPLMRLEERKGKLHLVLEKSVVDINSPAFLITKACRDKWLAAEASEDNYRRPGPIHFTGKNIEDRPITLTLNAISRESL
;
A
#
# COMPACT_ATOMS: atom_id res chain seq x y z
N ILE A 1 1.66 1.47 11.97
CA ILE A 1 0.94 2.57 12.65
C ILE A 1 0.94 2.39 14.16
N VAL A 2 0.22 1.40 14.73
CA VAL A 2 0.13 1.21 16.20
C VAL A 2 1.51 1.09 16.87
N LYS A 3 2.43 0.29 16.33
CA LYS A 3 3.80 0.16 16.85
C LYS A 3 4.59 1.48 16.85
N ARG A 4 4.38 2.34 15.85
CA ARG A 4 5.03 3.66 15.79
C ARG A 4 4.39 4.61 16.80
N ALA A 5 3.06 4.59 16.92
CA ALA A 5 2.36 5.40 17.90
C ALA A 5 2.77 5.06 19.34
N SER A 6 3.04 3.78 19.66
CA SER A 6 3.50 3.38 20.99
C SER A 6 4.87 3.95 21.39
N VAL A 7 5.65 4.46 20.44
CA VAL A 7 6.92 5.19 20.68
C VAL A 7 6.78 6.68 20.37
N GLY A 8 5.58 7.24 20.51
CA GLY A 8 5.31 8.67 20.30
C GLY A 8 5.23 9.10 18.83
N LYS A 9 5.52 8.22 17.87
CA LYS A 9 5.52 8.52 16.44
C LYS A 9 4.15 8.30 15.81
N ASN A 10 3.27 9.30 15.93
CA ASN A 10 1.94 9.29 15.30
C ASN A 10 1.95 9.87 13.88
N TYR A 11 2.97 9.53 13.09
CA TYR A 11 3.15 9.97 11.70
C TYR A 11 4.00 8.95 10.93
N GLY A 12 3.99 9.04 9.60
CA GLY A 12 4.83 8.25 8.71
C GLY A 12 4.46 8.46 7.25
N VAL A 13 5.24 7.84 6.38
CA VAL A 13 5.02 7.83 4.92
C VAL A 13 4.83 6.38 4.48
N LEU A 14 3.89 6.16 3.57
CA LEU A 14 3.61 4.85 2.97
C LEU A 14 3.61 5.02 1.45
N VAL A 15 4.26 4.07 0.76
CA VAL A 15 4.21 3.96 -0.70
C VAL A 15 3.37 2.74 -1.04
N ILE A 16 2.30 2.94 -1.82
CA ILE A 16 1.41 1.88 -2.27
C ILE A 16 1.52 1.81 -3.80
N PRO A 17 1.94 0.68 -4.39
CA PRO A 17 1.88 0.49 -5.83
C PRO A 17 0.42 0.54 -6.30
N GLU A 18 0.14 1.30 -7.35
CA GLU A 18 -1.21 1.45 -7.93
C GLU A 18 -1.87 0.09 -8.24
N GLY A 19 -1.09 -0.85 -8.79
CA GLY A 19 -1.56 -2.19 -9.14
C GLY A 19 -1.61 -3.20 -7.98
N ILE A 20 -1.43 -2.80 -6.71
CA ILE A 20 -1.34 -3.77 -5.60
C ILE A 20 -2.58 -4.68 -5.48
N LEU A 21 -3.76 -4.17 -5.83
CA LEU A 21 -5.00 -4.93 -5.80
C LEU A 21 -5.03 -6.05 -6.84
N GLU A 22 -4.27 -5.93 -7.94
CA GLU A 22 -4.09 -6.99 -8.93
C GLU A 22 -3.42 -8.22 -8.31
N PHE A 23 -2.66 -8.07 -7.23
CA PHE A 23 -1.93 -9.16 -6.58
C PHE A 23 -2.66 -9.77 -5.38
N ILE A 24 -3.92 -9.37 -5.14
CA ILE A 24 -4.78 -9.96 -4.11
C ILE A 24 -5.68 -11.01 -4.78
N ASN A 25 -5.48 -12.28 -4.46
CA ASN A 25 -6.19 -13.40 -5.11
C ASN A 25 -7.72 -13.25 -5.06
N GLU A 26 -8.27 -12.82 -3.93
CA GLU A 26 -9.71 -12.62 -3.76
C GLU A 26 -10.25 -11.57 -4.74
N ILE A 27 -9.48 -10.49 -4.96
CA ILE A 27 -9.81 -9.43 -5.93
C ILE A 27 -9.72 -9.96 -7.35
N GLN A 28 -8.67 -10.74 -7.67
CA GLN A 28 -8.55 -11.38 -8.99
C GLN A 28 -9.73 -12.30 -9.28
N VAL A 29 -10.14 -13.10 -8.30
CA VAL A 29 -11.31 -13.98 -8.43
C VAL A 29 -12.57 -13.15 -8.68
N PHE A 30 -12.77 -12.04 -7.97
CA PHE A 30 -13.88 -11.14 -8.26
C PHE A 30 -13.81 -10.55 -9.66
N ILE A 31 -12.65 -10.06 -10.10
CA ILE A 31 -12.47 -9.51 -11.45
C ILE A 31 -12.82 -10.56 -12.50
N ILE A 32 -12.34 -11.80 -12.36
CA ILE A 32 -12.63 -12.90 -13.29
C ILE A 32 -14.13 -13.19 -13.31
N LYS A 33 -14.76 -13.37 -12.15
CA LYS A 33 -16.19 -13.67 -12.04
C LYS A 33 -17.05 -12.57 -12.64
N LEU A 34 -16.79 -11.32 -12.27
CA LEU A 34 -17.51 -10.16 -12.80
C LEU A 34 -17.30 -10.01 -14.30
N ASN A 35 -16.09 -10.27 -14.82
CA ASN A 35 -15.84 -10.28 -16.26
C ASN A 35 -16.67 -11.34 -16.98
N THR A 36 -16.73 -12.55 -16.43
CA THR A 36 -17.54 -13.63 -16.99
C THR A 36 -19.01 -13.25 -17.01
N ILE A 37 -19.54 -12.70 -15.91
CA ILE A 37 -20.95 -12.26 -15.80
C ILE A 37 -21.27 -11.17 -16.82
N ILE A 38 -20.44 -10.12 -16.90
CA ILE A 38 -20.64 -9.01 -17.82
C ILE A 38 -20.54 -9.49 -19.28
N ALA A 39 -19.56 -10.35 -19.60
CA ALA A 39 -19.39 -10.89 -20.94
C ALA A 39 -20.57 -11.79 -21.35
N GLU A 40 -21.04 -12.66 -20.47
CA GLU A 40 -22.21 -13.52 -20.70
C GLU A 40 -23.48 -12.69 -20.89
N TYR A 41 -23.69 -11.68 -20.05
CA TYR A 41 -24.81 -10.75 -20.20
C TYR A 41 -24.80 -10.07 -21.57
N ASN A 42 -23.65 -9.49 -21.96
CA ASN A 42 -23.48 -8.80 -23.24
C ASN A 42 -23.62 -9.71 -24.46
N ALA A 43 -23.37 -11.01 -24.31
CA ALA A 43 -23.53 -11.99 -25.38
C ALA A 43 -24.99 -12.47 -25.53
N THR A 44 -25.81 -12.34 -24.49
CA THR A 44 -27.17 -12.90 -24.42
C THR A 44 -28.29 -11.86 -24.49
N HIS A 45 -27.96 -10.56 -24.44
CA HIS A 45 -28.91 -9.45 -24.45
C HIS A 45 -28.61 -8.46 -25.59
N ASP A 46 -29.65 -7.76 -26.05
CA ASP A 46 -29.54 -6.78 -27.14
C ASP A 46 -28.76 -5.51 -26.74
N ASN A 47 -28.92 -5.08 -25.48
CA ASN A 47 -28.18 -3.96 -24.89
C ASN A 47 -27.11 -4.49 -23.93
N ASP A 48 -25.97 -3.80 -23.86
CA ASP A 48 -24.90 -4.18 -22.95
C ASP A 48 -25.28 -3.96 -21.47
N PHE A 49 -24.51 -4.59 -20.59
CA PHE A 49 -24.66 -4.60 -19.15
C PHE A 49 -24.65 -3.19 -18.56
N HIS A 50 -23.76 -2.31 -19.01
CA HIS A 50 -23.61 -0.97 -18.43
C HIS A 50 -24.71 -0.02 -18.89
N THR A 51 -25.25 -0.22 -20.10
CA THR A 51 -26.45 0.48 -20.57
C THR A 51 -27.70 0.06 -19.79
N ASN A 52 -27.85 -1.23 -19.49
CA ASN A 52 -29.02 -1.75 -18.77
C ASN A 52 -28.97 -1.51 -17.25
N PHE A 53 -27.78 -1.45 -16.66
CA PHE A 53 -27.55 -1.20 -15.23
C PHE A 53 -26.66 0.04 -15.04
N PRO A 54 -27.21 1.25 -15.21
CA PRO A 54 -26.42 2.48 -15.15
C PRO A 54 -25.98 2.84 -13.73
N LEU A 55 -26.77 2.51 -12.71
CA LEU A 55 -26.47 2.82 -11.31
C LEU A 55 -25.79 1.64 -10.60
N LEU A 56 -25.02 1.95 -9.55
CA LEU A 56 -24.38 0.93 -8.73
C LEU A 56 -25.42 0.02 -8.06
N GLU A 57 -26.50 0.59 -7.54
CA GLU A 57 -27.55 -0.19 -6.88
C GLU A 57 -28.19 -1.22 -7.83
N ASP A 58 -28.38 -0.87 -9.10
CA ASP A 58 -28.95 -1.76 -10.11
C ASP A 58 -28.01 -2.94 -10.40
N LYS A 59 -26.71 -2.67 -10.49
CA LYS A 59 -25.67 -3.71 -10.68
C LYS A 59 -25.59 -4.64 -9.47
N LEU A 60 -25.64 -4.10 -8.26
CA LEU A 60 -25.62 -4.88 -7.02
C LEU A 60 -26.87 -5.76 -6.89
N GLU A 61 -28.04 -5.22 -7.24
CA GLU A 61 -29.29 -5.98 -7.26
C GLU A 61 -29.25 -7.12 -8.28
N HIS A 62 -28.65 -6.90 -9.45
CA HIS A 62 -28.41 -7.97 -10.42
C HIS A 62 -27.55 -9.10 -9.84
N LEU A 63 -26.42 -8.77 -9.19
CA LEU A 63 -25.55 -9.76 -8.54
C LEU A 63 -26.25 -10.53 -7.42
N ARG A 64 -27.05 -9.84 -6.59
CA ARG A 64 -27.87 -10.48 -5.54
C ARG A 64 -28.85 -11.48 -6.12
N ARG A 65 -29.49 -11.18 -7.25
CA ARG A 65 -30.38 -12.13 -7.93
C ARG A 65 -29.63 -13.37 -8.43
N LEU A 66 -28.41 -13.21 -8.94
CA LEU A 66 -27.57 -14.35 -9.31
C LEU A 66 -27.21 -15.21 -8.08
N ALA A 67 -26.86 -14.59 -6.96
CA ALA A 67 -26.58 -15.28 -5.70
C ALA A 67 -27.81 -16.02 -5.13
N ILE A 68 -29.02 -15.47 -5.28
CA ILE A 68 -30.25 -16.14 -4.86
C ILE A 68 -30.51 -17.37 -5.73
N ARG A 69 -30.40 -17.24 -7.06
CA ARG A 69 -30.58 -18.35 -8.01
C ARG A 69 -29.59 -19.49 -7.77
N SER A 70 -28.36 -19.19 -7.33
CA SER A 70 -27.38 -20.22 -6.99
C SER A 70 -27.79 -21.13 -5.82
N ARG A 71 -28.80 -20.76 -5.03
CA ARG A 71 -29.34 -21.61 -3.96
C ARG A 71 -30.38 -22.59 -4.49
N GLU A 72 -31.00 -22.29 -5.63
CA GLU A 72 -32.12 -23.05 -6.19
C GLU A 72 -31.65 -24.08 -7.22
N GLU A 73 -30.52 -23.82 -7.91
CA GLU A 73 -29.93 -24.74 -8.87
C GLU A 73 -28.65 -25.40 -8.31
N PRO A 74 -28.52 -26.74 -8.38
CA PRO A 74 -27.29 -27.45 -7.97
C PRO A 74 -26.13 -27.33 -8.98
N SER A 75 -26.29 -26.54 -10.04
CA SER A 75 -25.27 -26.28 -11.06
C SER A 75 -24.24 -25.25 -10.56
N PHE A 76 -23.04 -25.24 -11.14
CA PHE A 76 -22.02 -24.24 -10.83
C PHE A 76 -22.48 -22.86 -11.30
N THR A 77 -22.70 -21.93 -10.37
CA THR A 77 -22.93 -20.51 -10.69
C THR A 77 -21.63 -19.72 -10.54
N VAL A 78 -21.41 -18.80 -11.49
CA VAL A 78 -20.23 -17.91 -11.46
C VAL A 78 -20.21 -17.02 -10.22
N TRP A 79 -21.39 -16.60 -9.76
CA TRP A 79 -21.61 -15.80 -8.54
C TRP A 79 -22.46 -16.59 -7.53
N ASN A 80 -22.04 -16.62 -6.27
CA ASN A 80 -22.78 -17.28 -5.20
C ASN A 80 -22.92 -16.38 -3.97
N THR A 81 -23.62 -16.88 -2.94
CA THR A 81 -23.91 -16.09 -1.73
C THR A 81 -22.69 -15.68 -0.94
N ARG A 82 -21.62 -16.49 -0.93
CA ARG A 82 -20.37 -16.12 -0.26
C ARG A 82 -19.66 -15.01 -1.01
N ASP A 83 -19.69 -15.04 -2.33
CA ASP A 83 -19.15 -13.96 -3.16
C ASP A 83 -19.90 -12.66 -2.90
N ASP A 84 -21.24 -12.73 -2.83
CA ASP A 84 -22.09 -11.58 -2.54
C ASP A 84 -21.80 -10.97 -1.16
N ASP A 85 -21.74 -11.79 -0.11
CA ASP A 85 -21.42 -11.34 1.25
C ASP A 85 -20.04 -10.66 1.31
N LEU A 86 -19.01 -11.30 0.75
CA LEU A 86 -17.65 -10.75 0.71
C LEU A 86 -17.54 -9.47 -0.12
N PHE A 87 -18.29 -9.39 -1.23
CA PHE A 87 -18.34 -8.19 -2.06
C PHE A 87 -19.05 -7.05 -1.32
N ASN A 88 -20.13 -7.33 -0.59
CA ASN A 88 -20.87 -6.36 0.22
C ASN A 88 -20.06 -5.79 1.40
N ASP A 89 -19.08 -6.54 1.92
CA ASP A 89 -18.15 -6.05 2.96
C ASP A 89 -17.14 -5.00 2.43
N MET A 90 -17.03 -4.84 1.11
CA MET A 90 -16.14 -3.85 0.49
C MET A 90 -16.72 -2.43 0.55
N PRO A 91 -15.87 -1.39 0.59
CA PRO A 91 -16.33 -0.02 0.43
C PRO A 91 -17.08 0.21 -0.90
N ALA A 92 -18.19 0.95 -0.88
CA ALA A 92 -19.06 1.14 -2.05
C ALA A 92 -18.34 1.64 -3.31
N PHE A 93 -17.43 2.62 -3.16
CA PHE A 93 -16.64 3.13 -4.28
C PHE A 93 -15.70 2.08 -4.89
N PHE A 94 -15.29 1.06 -4.12
CA PHE A 94 -14.47 -0.03 -4.64
C PHE A 94 -15.30 -1.06 -5.41
N GLN A 95 -16.51 -1.36 -4.91
CA GLN A 95 -17.49 -2.17 -5.65
C GLN A 95 -17.80 -1.53 -7.01
N GLU A 96 -18.03 -0.21 -7.02
CA GLU A 96 -18.24 0.58 -8.24
C GLU A 96 -17.05 0.44 -9.19
N GLY A 97 -15.83 0.63 -8.69
CA GLY A 97 -14.60 0.44 -9.45
C GLY A 97 -14.52 -0.95 -10.09
N LEU A 98 -14.79 -2.03 -9.33
CA LEU A 98 -14.77 -3.42 -9.83
C LEU A 98 -15.81 -3.68 -10.94
N LEU A 99 -16.89 -2.90 -10.96
CA LEU A 99 -18.01 -2.96 -11.90
C LEU A 99 -17.93 -1.92 -13.04
N LEU A 100 -16.79 -1.24 -13.21
CA LEU A 100 -16.52 -0.36 -14.36
C LEU A 100 -16.21 -1.14 -15.64
N GLU A 101 -16.40 -0.47 -16.78
CA GLU A 101 -16.06 -1.01 -18.10
C GLU A 101 -14.56 -1.35 -18.22
N ARG A 102 -14.28 -2.44 -18.93
CA ARG A 102 -12.91 -2.89 -19.19
C ARG A 102 -12.29 -2.10 -20.35
N ASP A 103 -10.96 -2.02 -20.37
CA ASP A 103 -10.26 -1.39 -21.48
C ASP A 103 -10.44 -2.15 -22.81
N SER A 104 -9.94 -1.58 -23.89
CA SER A 104 -9.99 -2.20 -25.24
C SER A 104 -9.36 -3.61 -25.27
N HIS A 105 -8.40 -3.88 -24.38
CA HIS A 105 -7.71 -5.15 -24.23
C HIS A 105 -8.38 -6.12 -23.23
N GLY A 106 -9.45 -5.70 -22.54
CA GLY A 106 -10.19 -6.50 -21.56
C GLY A 106 -9.64 -6.45 -20.15
N ASN A 107 -8.69 -5.56 -19.86
CA ASN A 107 -8.10 -5.43 -18.54
C ASN A 107 -8.96 -4.55 -17.63
N PHE A 108 -8.84 -4.83 -16.34
CA PHE A 108 -9.33 -3.96 -15.29
C PHE A 108 -8.49 -2.68 -15.22
N GLN A 109 -9.15 -1.52 -15.17
CA GLN A 109 -8.48 -0.21 -15.14
C GLN A 109 -8.15 0.20 -13.71
N PHE A 110 -7.10 -0.41 -13.13
CA PHE A 110 -6.65 -0.07 -11.77
C PHE A 110 -6.32 1.41 -11.57
N SER A 111 -5.90 2.11 -12.63
CA SER A 111 -5.63 3.55 -12.61
C SER A 111 -6.84 4.42 -12.31
N GLN A 112 -8.04 3.90 -12.55
CA GLN A 112 -9.30 4.58 -12.24
C GLN A 112 -9.78 4.27 -10.83
N VAL A 113 -9.18 3.28 -10.16
CA VAL A 113 -9.48 2.92 -8.79
C VAL A 113 -8.53 3.65 -7.86
N GLU A 114 -9.10 4.44 -6.95
CA GLU A 114 -8.36 5.12 -5.87
C GLU A 114 -7.94 4.10 -4.80
N THR A 115 -6.99 3.23 -5.17
CA THR A 115 -6.51 2.07 -4.41
C THR A 115 -6.04 2.47 -3.01
N ASP A 116 -5.40 3.62 -2.91
CA ASP A 116 -4.97 4.22 -1.65
C ASP A 116 -6.17 4.52 -0.73
N LYS A 117 -7.28 5.05 -1.25
CA LYS A 117 -8.49 5.32 -0.46
C LYS A 117 -9.12 4.02 0.02
N VAL A 118 -9.14 2.96 -0.80
CA VAL A 118 -9.63 1.63 -0.40
C VAL A 118 -8.86 1.13 0.81
N ILE A 119 -7.53 1.05 0.67
CA ILE A 119 -6.66 0.51 1.72
C ILE A 119 -6.72 1.39 2.97
N MET A 120 -6.68 2.72 2.83
CA MET A 120 -6.68 3.62 3.97
C MET A 120 -8.04 3.71 4.68
N GLY A 121 -9.15 3.51 3.97
CA GLY A 121 -10.48 3.35 4.57
C GLY A 121 -10.53 2.14 5.50
N LEU A 122 -10.14 0.96 4.99
CA LEU A 122 -10.08 -0.28 5.78
C LEU A 122 -9.14 -0.14 7.00
N VAL A 123 -7.97 0.48 6.81
CA VAL A 123 -7.03 0.75 7.90
C VAL A 123 -7.64 1.67 8.95
N LYS A 124 -8.37 2.72 8.55
CA LYS A 124 -9.01 3.66 9.47
C LYS A 124 -10.07 2.96 10.32
N ASP A 125 -10.91 2.13 9.72
CA ASP A 125 -11.95 1.39 10.44
C ASP A 125 -11.33 0.40 11.42
N TYR A 126 -10.28 -0.32 11.00
CA TYR A 126 -9.55 -1.21 11.88
C TYR A 126 -8.87 -0.47 13.04
N LEU A 127 -8.27 0.71 12.80
CA LEU A 127 -7.69 1.53 13.86
C LEU A 127 -8.74 2.08 14.84
N ASN A 128 -9.96 2.36 14.38
CA ASN A 128 -11.07 2.75 15.26
C ASN A 128 -11.45 1.60 16.20
N ILE A 129 -11.58 0.38 15.68
CA ILE A 129 -11.82 -0.83 16.50
C ILE A 129 -10.71 -0.99 17.54
N LEU A 130 -9.44 -0.85 17.15
CA LEU A 130 -8.32 -0.96 18.08
C LEU A 130 -8.28 0.16 19.12
N LYS A 131 -8.71 1.37 18.75
CA LYS A 131 -8.84 2.51 19.67
C LYS A 131 -9.94 2.26 20.70
N GLU A 132 -11.10 1.78 20.27
CA GLU A 132 -12.20 1.39 21.15
C GLU A 132 -11.77 0.29 22.10
N LYS A 133 -11.04 -0.72 21.63
CA LYS A 133 -10.45 -1.80 22.46
C LYS A 133 -9.31 -1.34 23.39
N GLY A 134 -8.94 -0.06 23.38
CA GLY A 134 -7.85 0.49 24.19
C GLY A 134 -6.44 0.08 23.74
N VAL A 135 -6.30 -0.55 22.58
CA VAL A 135 -5.01 -1.07 22.05
C VAL A 135 -4.25 0.01 21.29
N TYR A 136 -4.94 0.83 20.49
CA TYR A 136 -4.31 1.93 19.77
C TYR A 136 -4.15 3.15 20.69
N LYS A 137 -2.92 3.36 21.19
CA LYS A 137 -2.53 4.46 22.08
C LYS A 137 -1.22 5.09 21.61
N ILE A 138 -1.08 6.38 21.85
CA ILE A 138 0.19 7.09 21.70
C ILE A 138 1.02 6.88 22.97
N GLY A 139 2.27 6.45 22.80
CA GLY A 139 3.25 6.38 23.87
C GLY A 139 3.68 7.78 24.30
N LEU A 140 3.72 8.02 25.60
CA LEU A 140 4.09 9.28 26.19
C LEU A 140 5.51 9.20 26.74
N SER A 141 6.36 10.20 26.47
CA SER A 141 7.72 10.22 27.04
C SER A 141 7.65 10.19 28.57
N ARG A 142 8.42 9.28 29.19
CA ARG A 142 8.49 9.11 30.65
C ARG A 142 8.89 10.42 31.33
N GLU A 143 9.83 11.15 30.76
CA GLU A 143 10.28 12.46 31.26
C GLU A 143 9.16 13.50 31.22
N GLN A 144 8.38 13.54 30.12
CA GLN A 144 7.25 14.47 29.99
C GLN A 144 6.11 14.14 30.95
N CYS A 145 5.82 12.84 31.14
CA CYS A 145 4.84 12.38 32.12
C CYS A 145 5.25 12.78 33.54
N ARG A 146 6.53 12.56 33.90
CA ARG A 146 7.09 12.94 35.20
C ARG A 146 6.89 14.42 35.47
N ARG A 147 7.37 15.27 34.56
CA ARG A 147 7.24 16.72 34.65
C ARG A 147 5.79 17.17 34.80
N THR A 148 4.86 16.55 34.05
CA THR A 148 3.43 16.93 34.08
C THR A 148 2.76 16.57 35.42
N LEU A 149 3.12 15.44 36.03
CA LEU A 149 2.51 15.00 37.29
C LEU A 149 3.14 15.71 38.49
N GLU A 150 4.46 15.76 38.57
CA GLU A 150 5.20 16.34 39.70
C GLU A 150 4.99 17.86 39.81
N SER A 151 4.93 18.58 38.69
CA SER A 151 4.62 20.03 38.69
C SER A 151 3.22 20.35 39.24
N SER A 152 2.35 19.35 39.34
CA SER A 152 1.00 19.48 39.86
C SER A 152 0.82 18.79 41.23
N GLY A 153 1.93 18.41 41.89
CA GLY A 153 1.93 17.81 43.23
C GLY A 153 1.59 16.32 43.26
N PHE A 154 1.53 15.64 42.12
CA PHE A 154 1.29 14.19 42.07
C PHE A 154 2.60 13.41 42.07
N ASN A 155 2.63 12.29 42.82
CA ASN A 155 3.77 11.37 42.82
C ASN A 155 3.66 10.39 41.62
N MET A 156 4.68 10.42 40.75
CA MET A 156 4.73 9.55 39.57
C MET A 156 4.85 8.07 39.93
N ASP A 157 5.54 7.70 41.00
CA ASP A 157 5.72 6.30 41.40
C ASP A 157 4.43 5.67 41.94
N PHE A 158 3.53 6.49 42.47
CA PHE A 158 2.20 6.05 42.87
C PHE A 158 1.24 5.95 41.67
N LEU A 159 1.17 6.99 40.82
CA LEU A 159 0.24 7.02 39.69
C LEU A 159 0.69 6.20 38.48
N GLY A 160 1.99 6.03 38.30
CA GLY A 160 2.60 5.39 37.16
C GLY A 160 2.09 3.96 36.93
N PRO A 161 2.18 3.09 37.95
CA PRO A 161 1.66 1.72 37.88
C PRO A 161 0.14 1.66 37.65
N ILE A 162 -0.62 2.68 38.03
CA ILE A 162 -2.08 2.75 37.83
C ILE A 162 -2.39 3.07 36.36
N LEU A 163 -1.71 4.06 35.79
CA LEU A 163 -2.01 4.61 34.47
C LEU A 163 -1.37 3.83 33.32
N PHE A 164 -0.14 3.33 33.50
CA PHE A 164 0.67 2.80 32.41
C PHE A 164 0.91 1.29 32.53
N LYS A 165 0.88 0.58 31.41
CA LYS A 165 1.07 -0.89 31.39
C LYS A 165 2.53 -1.32 31.51
N ASN A 166 3.46 -0.44 31.15
CA ASN A 166 4.90 -0.71 31.10
C ASN A 166 5.68 0.22 32.04
N TYR A 167 5.08 0.68 33.14
CA TYR A 167 5.74 1.60 34.06
C TYR A 167 7.04 1.01 34.65
N ASP A 168 7.00 -0.28 35.01
CA ASP A 168 8.13 -1.00 35.62
C ASP A 168 9.25 -1.35 34.62
N SER A 169 8.99 -1.20 33.32
CA SER A 169 10.03 -1.35 32.30
C SER A 169 11.00 -0.17 32.31
N SER A 170 12.16 -0.31 31.69
CA SER A 170 13.07 0.81 31.40
C SER A 170 12.71 1.55 30.11
N ASP A 171 11.50 1.34 29.56
CA ASP A 171 11.07 1.96 28.31
C ASP A 171 10.98 3.49 28.44
N GLU A 172 11.46 4.18 27.40
CA GLU A 172 11.39 5.63 27.29
C GLU A 172 9.95 6.13 27.16
N PHE A 173 9.09 5.35 26.49
CA PHE A 173 7.69 5.68 26.25
C PHE A 173 6.76 4.83 27.11
N LEU A 174 5.86 5.51 27.82
CA LEU A 174 4.84 4.91 28.65
C LEU A 174 3.52 4.80 27.89
N ILE A 175 2.88 3.63 27.97
CA ILE A 175 1.64 3.34 27.27
C ILE A 175 0.51 3.21 28.28
N VAL A 176 -0.54 4.01 28.12
CA VAL A 176 -1.73 3.95 28.97
C VAL A 176 -2.34 2.54 28.93
N LYS A 177 -2.76 2.02 30.08
CA LYS A 177 -3.34 0.67 30.20
C LYS A 177 -4.53 0.48 29.26
N GLN A 178 -4.64 -0.71 28.71
CA GLN A 178 -5.72 -1.08 27.78
C GLN A 178 -7.11 -0.96 28.42
N SER A 179 -7.23 -1.18 29.73
CA SER A 179 -8.48 -1.00 30.49
C SER A 179 -8.97 0.46 30.54
N ILE A 180 -8.10 1.43 30.25
CA ILE A 180 -8.42 2.86 30.25
C ILE A 180 -8.78 3.27 28.81
N MET A 181 -10.01 2.92 28.40
CA MET A 181 -10.54 3.10 27.05
C MET A 181 -11.25 4.45 26.84
N SER A 182 -11.75 5.05 27.93
CA SER A 182 -12.52 6.29 27.98
C SER A 182 -12.19 7.13 29.21
N GLN A 183 -12.69 8.37 29.26
CA GLN A 183 -12.63 9.19 30.48
C GLN A 183 -13.36 8.53 31.67
N LYS A 184 -14.44 7.78 31.40
CA LYS A 184 -15.18 7.03 32.43
C LYS A 184 -14.32 5.94 33.06
N THR A 185 -13.66 5.13 32.24
CA THR A 185 -12.77 4.06 32.72
C THR A 185 -11.51 4.60 33.38
N LEU A 186 -11.03 5.78 32.96
CA LEU A 186 -9.95 6.49 33.67
C LEU A 186 -10.39 6.88 35.08
N LYS A 187 -11.57 7.51 35.22
CA LYS A 187 -12.14 7.84 36.52
C LYS A 187 -12.29 6.60 37.40
N GLN A 188 -12.85 5.51 36.86
CA GLN A 188 -13.00 4.25 37.58
C GLN A 188 -11.66 3.66 38.05
N ALA A 189 -10.61 3.73 37.22
CA ALA A 189 -9.28 3.26 37.61
C ALA A 189 -8.67 4.08 38.75
N LEU A 190 -8.90 5.40 38.76
CA LEU A 190 -8.43 6.29 39.83
C LEU A 190 -9.22 6.12 41.13
N VAL A 191 -10.53 5.91 41.05
CA VAL A 191 -11.38 5.64 42.23
C VAL A 191 -11.04 4.29 42.86
N ARG A 192 -10.80 3.25 42.05
CA ARG A 192 -10.46 1.90 42.53
C ARG A 192 -9.19 1.85 43.37
N GLU A 193 -8.22 2.71 43.07
CA GLU A 193 -6.92 2.78 43.74
C GLU A 193 -6.86 3.95 44.74
N ASP A 194 -8.02 4.45 45.18
CA ASP A 194 -8.19 5.51 46.17
C ASP A 194 -7.45 6.84 45.84
N VAL A 195 -7.21 7.12 44.55
CA VAL A 195 -6.58 8.36 44.09
C VAL A 195 -7.56 9.54 44.18
N ILE A 196 -8.84 9.30 43.88
CA ILE A 196 -9.92 10.31 43.92
C ILE A 196 -11.19 9.69 44.48
N GLN A 197 -12.08 10.52 45.04
CA GLN A 197 -13.40 10.10 45.48
C GLN A 197 -14.37 9.92 44.29
N GLU A 198 -15.42 9.13 44.48
CA GLU A 198 -16.38 8.79 43.41
C GLU A 198 -17.07 10.01 42.80
N ASP A 199 -17.36 11.05 43.59
CA ASP A 199 -17.98 12.30 43.12
C ASP A 199 -16.99 13.30 42.53
N SER A 200 -15.68 13.05 42.66
CA SER A 200 -14.64 13.96 42.18
C SER A 200 -14.44 13.88 40.66
N LYS A 201 -14.00 15.00 40.08
CA LYS A 201 -13.54 15.05 38.68
C LYS A 201 -12.12 14.51 38.55
N VAL A 202 -11.77 13.98 37.37
CA VAL A 202 -10.39 13.58 37.08
C VAL A 202 -9.49 14.82 37.14
N PRO A 203 -8.35 14.77 37.85
CA PRO A 203 -7.43 15.90 37.92
C PRO A 203 -6.94 16.35 36.53
N PRO A 204 -6.88 17.67 36.26
CA PRO A 204 -6.49 18.18 34.93
C PRO A 204 -5.16 17.65 34.37
N PRO A 205 -4.09 17.44 35.17
CA PRO A 205 -2.83 16.87 34.67
C PRO A 205 -2.99 15.44 34.15
N ILE A 206 -3.77 14.61 34.86
CA ILE A 206 -4.04 13.22 34.48
C ILE A 206 -4.93 13.18 33.23
N GLU A 207 -5.96 14.03 33.19
CA GLU A 207 -6.82 14.16 32.00
C GLU A 207 -6.02 14.62 30.77
N LYS A 208 -5.06 15.55 30.94
CA LYS A 208 -4.16 16.00 29.88
C LYS A 208 -3.32 14.85 29.33
N LEU A 209 -2.68 14.06 30.19
CA LEU A 209 -1.89 12.89 29.77
C LEU A 209 -2.77 11.88 29.01
N TYR A 210 -3.97 11.60 29.53
CA TYR A 210 -4.90 10.71 28.84
C TYR A 210 -5.29 11.23 27.45
N LYS A 211 -5.59 12.52 27.32
CA LYS A 211 -5.89 13.16 26.02
C LYS A 211 -4.70 13.08 25.06
N GLN A 212 -3.47 13.25 25.54
CA GLN A 212 -2.25 13.11 24.73
C GLN A 212 -2.02 11.66 24.27
N SER A 213 -2.39 10.67 25.09
CA SER A 213 -2.30 9.25 24.72
C SER A 213 -3.33 8.80 23.69
N SER A 214 -4.36 9.62 23.44
CA SER A 214 -5.46 9.30 22.54
C SER A 214 -5.09 9.60 21.10
N PRO A 215 -5.01 8.59 20.20
CA PRO A 215 -4.58 8.82 18.84
C PRO A 215 -5.61 9.59 18.02
N LYS A 216 -5.09 10.49 17.18
CA LYS A 216 -5.81 11.15 16.09
C LYS A 216 -5.16 10.70 14.78
N PHE A 217 -5.92 9.97 13.96
CA PHE A 217 -5.45 9.46 12.69
C PHE A 217 -6.03 10.31 11.55
N SER A 218 -5.16 10.84 10.72
CA SER A 218 -5.49 11.60 9.53
C SER A 218 -4.54 11.22 8.41
N THR A 219 -5.03 11.18 7.19
CA THR A 219 -4.24 10.84 6.00
C THR A 219 -4.16 12.03 5.05
N GLN A 220 -3.02 12.14 4.38
CA GLN A 220 -2.84 13.00 3.21
C GLN A 220 -2.42 12.09 2.07
N ILE A 221 -3.13 12.20 0.96
CA ILE A 221 -3.00 11.31 -0.19
C ILE A 221 -2.30 12.08 -1.30
N HIS A 222 -1.32 11.43 -1.91
CA HIS A 222 -0.62 11.93 -3.10
C HIS A 222 -0.56 10.80 -4.12
N PHE A 223 -1.02 11.06 -5.33
CA PHE A 223 -0.91 10.14 -6.45
C PHE A 223 0.12 10.68 -7.44
N TYR A 224 1.31 10.07 -7.46
CA TYR A 224 2.40 10.45 -8.35
C TYR A 224 2.45 9.50 -9.54
N GLY A 225 2.18 10.02 -10.72
CA GLY A 225 2.16 9.24 -11.96
C GLY A 225 2.42 10.12 -13.17
N TYR A 226 1.37 10.80 -13.67
CA TYR A 226 1.42 11.59 -14.90
C TYR A 226 2.57 12.61 -14.95
N ASP A 227 2.79 13.34 -13.84
CA ASP A 227 3.84 14.37 -13.75
C ASP A 227 5.24 13.83 -14.01
N GLY A 228 5.51 12.56 -13.67
CA GLY A 228 6.80 11.92 -13.89
C GLY A 228 7.01 11.40 -15.32
N ARG A 229 5.94 11.21 -16.10
CA ARG A 229 6.02 10.62 -17.46
C ARG A 229 6.41 11.64 -18.53
N GLY A 230 6.17 12.92 -18.28
CA GLY A 230 6.53 14.03 -19.16
C GLY A 230 7.69 14.89 -18.66
N ALA A 231 8.39 14.45 -17.61
CA ALA A 231 9.52 15.17 -17.05
C ALA A 231 10.78 15.04 -17.93
N ASP A 232 11.74 15.96 -17.73
CA ASP A 232 13.04 15.86 -18.38
C ASP A 232 13.74 14.55 -18.00
N PRO A 233 14.30 13.81 -18.97
CA PRO A 233 14.98 12.54 -18.72
C PRO A 233 16.23 12.72 -17.86
N THR A 234 16.61 11.70 -17.08
CA THR A 234 17.91 11.71 -16.41
C THR A 234 19.06 11.62 -17.42
N GLN A 235 20.29 11.95 -17.02
CA GLN A 235 21.46 11.73 -17.88
C GLN A 235 21.60 10.26 -18.31
N PHE A 236 21.25 9.33 -17.41
CA PHE A 236 21.18 7.91 -17.72
C PHE A 236 20.17 7.63 -18.85
N ASP A 237 18.94 8.14 -18.74
CA ASP A 237 17.90 7.95 -19.75
C ASP A 237 18.27 8.59 -21.09
N CYS A 238 18.89 9.77 -21.08
CA CYS A 238 19.42 10.41 -22.29
C CYS A 238 20.43 9.51 -23.01
N ASN A 239 21.44 9.03 -22.28
CA ASN A 239 22.46 8.14 -22.84
C ASN A 239 21.83 6.83 -23.33
N TYR A 240 20.94 6.23 -22.54
CA TYR A 240 20.30 4.96 -22.86
C TYR A 240 19.44 5.05 -24.12
N THR A 241 18.52 6.01 -24.16
CA THR A 241 17.58 6.16 -25.29
C THR A 241 18.25 6.62 -26.57
N TYR A 242 19.27 7.48 -26.49
CA TYR A 242 20.05 7.89 -27.65
C TYR A 242 20.77 6.70 -28.28
N ASN A 243 21.39 5.85 -27.45
CA ASN A 243 22.11 4.67 -27.93
C ASN A 243 21.15 3.57 -28.43
N LEU A 244 19.95 3.44 -27.86
CA LEU A 244 18.90 2.59 -28.45
C LEU A 244 18.56 3.04 -29.88
N GLY A 245 18.39 4.35 -30.11
CA GLY A 245 18.12 4.90 -31.44
C GLY A 245 19.24 4.57 -32.44
N TRP A 246 20.50 4.75 -32.04
CA TRP A 246 21.67 4.35 -32.84
C TRP A 246 21.71 2.85 -33.12
N THR A 247 21.35 2.03 -32.15
CA THR A 247 21.27 0.57 -32.31
C THR A 247 20.21 0.22 -33.36
N VAL A 248 19.03 0.82 -33.28
CA VAL A 248 17.95 0.64 -34.28
C VAL A 248 18.41 1.08 -35.68
N PHE A 249 19.07 2.23 -35.81
CA PHE A 249 19.61 2.68 -37.09
C PHE A 249 20.55 1.63 -37.72
N ASN A 250 21.49 1.10 -36.93
CA ASN A 250 22.41 0.08 -37.40
C ASN A 250 21.68 -1.21 -37.79
N LEU A 251 20.66 -1.64 -37.03
CA LEU A 251 19.87 -2.82 -37.37
C LEU A 251 19.14 -2.66 -38.71
N ILE A 252 18.51 -1.51 -38.93
CA ILE A 252 17.82 -1.21 -40.20
C ILE A 252 18.82 -1.11 -41.35
N ALA A 253 19.95 -0.42 -41.17
CA ALA A 253 20.98 -0.27 -42.19
C ALA A 253 21.58 -1.61 -42.64
N ASN A 254 21.55 -2.63 -41.76
CA ASN A 254 21.98 -3.99 -42.05
C ASN A 254 20.83 -4.94 -42.44
N GLY A 255 19.62 -4.42 -42.68
CA GLY A 255 18.47 -5.20 -43.18
C GLY A 255 17.79 -6.10 -42.15
N ALA A 256 18.01 -5.90 -40.84
CA ALA A 256 17.38 -6.69 -39.79
C ALA A 256 15.89 -6.32 -39.59
N THR A 257 15.06 -7.29 -39.24
CA THR A 257 13.63 -7.12 -38.89
C THR A 257 13.21 -8.02 -37.74
N GLY A 258 12.13 -7.69 -37.04
CA GLY A 258 11.61 -8.47 -35.89
C GLY A 258 12.55 -8.50 -34.68
N GLN A 259 13.47 -7.53 -34.59
CA GLN A 259 14.44 -7.39 -33.50
C GLN A 259 14.08 -6.23 -32.58
N MET A 260 14.30 -6.41 -31.28
CA MET A 260 14.30 -5.35 -30.27
C MET A 260 15.74 -4.86 -30.07
N ALA A 261 15.95 -3.56 -30.16
CA ALA A 261 17.23 -2.96 -29.75
C ALA A 261 17.32 -2.96 -28.22
N ALA A 262 18.48 -3.33 -27.68
CA ALA A 262 18.75 -3.30 -26.25
C ALA A 262 20.22 -2.91 -25.99
N ILE A 263 20.51 -2.43 -24.79
CA ILE A 263 21.86 -2.11 -24.33
C ILE A 263 22.16 -2.99 -23.11
N LYS A 264 23.25 -3.76 -23.15
CA LYS A 264 23.74 -4.52 -21.99
C LYS A 264 24.63 -3.65 -21.11
N ASN A 265 24.93 -4.18 -19.91
CA ASN A 265 25.93 -3.63 -19.00
C ASN A 265 25.55 -2.24 -18.46
N LEU A 266 24.25 -1.93 -18.38
CA LEU A 266 23.73 -0.65 -17.88
C LEU A 266 24.12 -0.39 -16.42
N GLU A 267 24.41 -1.44 -15.67
CA GLU A 267 24.88 -1.36 -14.29
C GLU A 267 26.31 -0.80 -14.17
N TYR A 268 27.08 -0.78 -15.26
CA TYR A 268 28.44 -0.25 -15.29
C TYR A 268 28.49 1.17 -15.87
N GLU A 269 29.68 1.79 -15.85
CA GLU A 269 29.91 3.06 -16.53
C GLU A 269 29.60 2.97 -18.03
N PHE A 270 29.23 4.11 -18.63
CA PHE A 270 28.85 4.22 -20.04
C PHE A 270 29.87 3.59 -21.01
N SER A 271 31.16 3.64 -20.67
CA SER A 271 32.26 3.04 -21.46
C SER A 271 32.17 1.51 -21.61
N LYS A 272 31.36 0.84 -20.79
CA LYS A 272 31.15 -0.62 -20.79
C LYS A 272 29.83 -1.05 -21.44
N TRP A 273 29.02 -0.11 -21.87
CA TRP A 273 27.71 -0.40 -22.46
C TRP A 273 27.86 -1.05 -23.83
N GLU A 274 27.07 -2.10 -24.07
CA GLU A 274 27.14 -2.89 -25.31
C GLU A 274 25.77 -2.88 -26.02
N PRO A 275 25.67 -2.27 -27.21
CA PRO A 275 24.51 -2.41 -28.08
C PRO A 275 24.29 -3.85 -28.52
N ILE A 276 23.05 -4.34 -28.41
CA ILE A 276 22.65 -5.69 -28.86
C ILE A 276 21.28 -5.66 -29.53
N SER A 277 20.97 -6.73 -30.27
CA SER A 277 19.63 -7.03 -30.78
C SER A 277 19.09 -8.31 -30.17
N ILE A 278 17.80 -8.30 -29.82
CA ILE A 278 17.10 -9.45 -29.28
C ILE A 278 15.93 -9.79 -30.21
N PRO A 279 15.86 -11.01 -30.78
CA PRO A 279 14.69 -11.43 -31.56
C PRO A 279 13.43 -11.39 -30.69
N ILE A 280 12.36 -10.77 -31.17
CA ILE A 280 11.14 -10.59 -30.37
C ILE A 280 10.33 -11.89 -30.28
N ALA A 281 10.28 -12.67 -31.35
CA ALA A 281 9.42 -13.86 -31.44
C ALA A 281 9.63 -14.89 -30.29
N PRO A 282 10.87 -15.25 -29.89
CA PRO A 282 11.10 -16.16 -28.77
C PRO A 282 10.66 -15.62 -27.39
N LEU A 283 10.43 -14.32 -27.26
CA LEU A 283 9.97 -13.69 -26.02
C LEU A 283 8.43 -13.69 -25.90
N MET A 284 7.72 -14.05 -26.98
CA MET A 284 6.27 -14.02 -27.01
C MET A 284 5.68 -15.35 -26.54
N ARG A 285 4.52 -15.27 -25.89
CA ARG A 285 3.70 -16.42 -25.48
C ARG A 285 2.24 -16.21 -25.85
N LEU A 286 1.45 -17.29 -25.86
CA LEU A 286 0.00 -17.21 -26.03
C LEU A 286 -0.66 -16.92 -24.67
N GLU A 287 -1.53 -15.91 -24.63
CA GLU A 287 -2.43 -15.63 -23.51
C GLU A 287 -3.87 -15.57 -24.02
N GLU A 288 -4.81 -16.08 -23.23
CA GLU A 288 -6.24 -15.94 -23.53
C GLU A 288 -6.76 -14.57 -23.07
N ARG A 289 -7.36 -13.81 -23.99
CA ARG A 289 -8.03 -12.54 -23.72
C ARG A 289 -9.38 -12.52 -24.42
N LYS A 290 -10.46 -12.22 -23.68
CA LYS A 290 -11.84 -12.21 -24.19
C LYS A 290 -12.21 -13.51 -24.96
N GLY A 291 -11.77 -14.67 -24.44
CA GLY A 291 -12.04 -15.98 -25.05
C GLY A 291 -11.23 -16.32 -26.30
N LYS A 292 -10.19 -15.53 -26.63
CA LYS A 292 -9.32 -15.74 -27.80
C LYS A 292 -7.84 -15.78 -27.41
N LEU A 293 -7.05 -16.58 -28.11
CA LEU A 293 -5.60 -16.63 -27.92
C LEU A 293 -4.92 -15.46 -28.66
N HIS A 294 -4.09 -14.72 -27.93
CA HIS A 294 -3.29 -13.61 -28.44
C HIS A 294 -1.80 -13.84 -28.13
N LEU A 295 -0.92 -13.52 -29.08
CA LEU A 295 0.52 -13.49 -28.86
C LEU A 295 0.91 -12.21 -28.13
N VAL A 296 1.60 -12.35 -26.99
CA VAL A 296 1.94 -11.23 -26.11
C VAL A 296 3.33 -11.42 -25.50
N LEU A 297 3.95 -10.30 -25.13
CA LEU A 297 5.16 -10.30 -24.30
C LEU A 297 4.76 -10.38 -22.83
N GLU A 298 5.40 -11.28 -22.08
CA GLU A 298 5.19 -11.41 -20.66
C GLU A 298 5.65 -10.14 -19.91
N LYS A 299 4.81 -9.64 -19.00
CA LYS A 299 5.18 -8.57 -18.09
C LYS A 299 6.18 -9.11 -17.07
N SER A 300 7.35 -8.50 -16.99
CA SER A 300 8.31 -8.79 -15.91
C SER A 300 7.84 -8.13 -14.62
N VAL A 301 7.59 -8.94 -13.59
CA VAL A 301 7.27 -8.48 -12.23
C VAL A 301 8.52 -8.49 -11.34
N VAL A 302 8.42 -7.91 -10.15
CA VAL A 302 9.52 -7.90 -9.19
C VAL A 302 9.86 -9.33 -8.77
N ASP A 303 11.11 -9.74 -9.00
CA ASP A 303 11.65 -10.98 -8.43
C ASP A 303 11.97 -10.78 -6.94
N ILE A 304 11.24 -11.50 -6.08
CA ILE A 304 11.40 -11.47 -4.62
C ILE A 304 12.71 -12.10 -4.12
N ASN A 305 13.45 -12.77 -5.01
CA ASN A 305 14.77 -13.30 -4.73
C ASN A 305 15.89 -12.40 -5.27
N SER A 306 15.56 -11.31 -5.96
CA SER A 306 16.55 -10.35 -6.45
C SER A 306 17.31 -9.68 -5.29
N PRO A 307 18.61 -9.35 -5.46
CA PRO A 307 19.37 -8.64 -4.44
C PRO A 307 18.70 -7.35 -3.96
N ALA A 308 18.14 -6.55 -4.88
CA ALA A 308 17.45 -5.31 -4.54
C ALA A 308 16.25 -5.53 -3.61
N PHE A 309 15.46 -6.58 -3.86
CA PHE A 309 14.32 -6.91 -3.00
C PHE A 309 14.78 -7.46 -1.64
N LEU A 310 15.79 -8.33 -1.62
CA LEU A 310 16.31 -8.89 -0.37
C LEU A 310 16.89 -7.81 0.55
N ILE A 311 17.59 -6.82 -0.01
CA ILE A 311 18.07 -5.65 0.75
C ILE A 311 16.90 -4.83 1.29
N THR A 312 15.88 -4.58 0.47
CA THR A 312 14.65 -3.91 0.90
C THR A 312 13.98 -4.66 2.05
N LYS A 313 13.86 -5.99 1.94
CA LYS A 313 13.29 -6.86 2.96
C LYS A 313 14.10 -6.83 4.26
N ALA A 314 15.42 -6.83 4.19
CA ALA A 314 16.30 -6.76 5.35
C ALA A 314 16.22 -5.40 6.05
N CYS A 315 16.05 -4.31 5.30
CA CYS A 315 16.03 -2.97 5.85
C CYS A 315 14.64 -2.48 6.31
N ARG A 316 13.54 -3.12 5.88
CA ARG A 316 12.17 -2.63 6.12
C ARG A 316 11.82 -2.44 7.60
N ASP A 317 12.34 -3.28 8.49
CA ASP A 317 12.05 -3.19 9.93
C ASP A 317 12.78 -1.99 10.55
N LYS A 318 14.02 -1.73 10.11
CA LYS A 318 14.76 -0.51 10.46
C LYS A 318 14.05 0.75 9.93
N TRP A 319 13.53 0.71 8.70
CA TRP A 319 12.81 1.84 8.10
C TRP A 319 11.43 2.06 8.69
N LEU A 320 10.77 1.01 9.19
CA LEU A 320 9.55 1.14 9.99
C LEU A 320 9.80 2.02 11.23
N ALA A 321 11.02 1.96 11.79
CA ALA A 321 11.51 2.80 12.88
C ALA A 321 10.49 2.92 14.03
N ALA A 322 9.90 1.79 14.43
CA ALA A 322 8.93 1.70 15.53
C ALA A 322 9.62 1.55 16.90
N GLU A 323 10.76 2.20 17.03
CA GLU A 323 11.61 2.26 18.21
C GLU A 323 11.85 3.72 18.58
N ALA A 324 12.45 3.97 19.73
CA ALA A 324 12.77 5.32 20.20
C ALA A 324 13.78 6.07 19.32
N SER A 325 14.59 5.35 18.53
CA SER A 325 15.57 5.94 17.61
C SER A 325 14.90 6.81 16.55
N GLU A 326 15.64 7.77 15.99
CA GLU A 326 15.17 8.63 14.90
C GLU A 326 14.71 7.87 13.64
N ASP A 327 13.87 8.54 12.84
CA ASP A 327 13.44 8.00 11.54
C ASP A 327 14.57 8.06 10.49
N ASN A 328 14.63 7.05 9.62
CA ASN A 328 15.68 6.90 8.60
C ASN A 328 15.24 7.41 7.21
N TYR A 329 14.65 8.61 7.12
CA TYR A 329 14.24 9.16 5.83
C TYR A 329 15.45 9.58 4.98
N ARG A 330 15.39 9.30 3.67
CA ARG A 330 16.28 9.90 2.67
C ARG A 330 15.57 11.06 2.00
N ARG A 331 16.33 12.11 1.67
CA ARG A 331 15.85 13.31 0.96
C ARG A 331 16.61 13.41 -0.36
N PRO A 332 16.21 12.66 -1.41
CA PRO A 332 16.85 12.80 -2.71
C PRO A 332 16.66 14.24 -3.22
N GLY A 333 17.69 14.79 -3.86
CA GLY A 333 17.61 16.08 -4.53
C GLY A 333 16.88 15.99 -5.88
N PRO A 334 16.64 17.13 -6.55
CA PRO A 334 16.13 17.14 -7.90
C PRO A 334 17.16 16.54 -8.88
N ILE A 335 16.71 16.21 -10.09
CA ILE A 335 17.58 15.74 -11.16
C ILE A 335 18.55 16.88 -11.54
N HIS A 336 19.85 16.58 -11.59
CA HIS A 336 20.89 17.50 -11.99
C HIS A 336 21.67 16.94 -13.19
N PHE A 337 21.79 17.74 -14.27
CA PHE A 337 22.61 17.41 -15.44
C PHE A 337 24.08 17.84 -15.31
N THR A 338 24.38 18.68 -14.31
CA THR A 338 25.72 19.22 -14.08
C THR A 338 26.07 19.07 -12.60
N GLY A 339 27.35 18.88 -12.33
CA GLY A 339 27.88 18.66 -10.97
C GLY A 339 28.29 17.22 -10.71
N LYS A 340 28.73 16.95 -9.48
CA LYS A 340 29.08 15.60 -9.04
C LYS A 340 27.83 14.95 -8.42
N ASN A 341 27.35 13.90 -9.05
CA ASN A 341 26.28 13.07 -8.52
C ASN A 341 26.88 11.88 -7.76
N ILE A 342 26.21 11.44 -6.70
CA ILE A 342 26.64 10.29 -5.90
C ILE A 342 26.41 8.99 -6.68
N GLU A 343 25.32 8.94 -7.44
CA GLU A 343 24.94 7.82 -8.28
C GLU A 343 23.97 8.32 -9.36
N ASP A 344 24.30 8.09 -10.62
CA ASP A 344 23.49 8.50 -11.79
C ASP A 344 22.61 7.37 -12.33
N ARG A 345 22.81 6.15 -11.85
CA ARG A 345 22.05 4.97 -12.28
C ARG A 345 20.86 4.70 -11.36
N PRO A 346 19.79 4.07 -11.86
CA PRO A 346 18.69 3.60 -11.03
C PRO A 346 19.19 2.68 -9.91
N ILE A 347 18.77 2.93 -8.66
CA ILE A 347 19.22 2.15 -7.50
C ILE A 347 18.91 0.65 -7.61
N THR A 348 17.81 0.29 -8.27
CA THR A 348 17.45 -1.11 -8.50
C THR A 348 18.45 -1.82 -9.39
N LEU A 349 19.00 -1.12 -10.39
CA LEU A 349 20.02 -1.64 -11.29
C LEU A 349 21.34 -1.88 -10.55
N THR A 350 21.76 -0.92 -9.73
CA THR A 350 23.02 -1.02 -8.97
C THR A 350 22.94 -2.11 -7.89
N LEU A 351 21.83 -2.20 -7.17
CA LEU A 351 21.65 -3.24 -6.15
C LEU A 351 21.63 -4.65 -6.76
N ASN A 352 20.98 -4.84 -7.91
CA ASN A 352 20.93 -6.14 -8.58
C ASN A 352 22.28 -6.56 -9.20
N ALA A 353 23.21 -5.62 -9.39
CA ALA A 353 24.56 -5.92 -9.86
C ALA A 353 25.49 -6.46 -8.75
N ILE A 354 25.16 -6.24 -7.47
CA ILE A 354 26.02 -6.63 -6.33
C ILE A 354 26.35 -8.13 -6.34
N SER A 355 25.41 -9.00 -6.75
CA SER A 355 25.65 -10.45 -6.83
C SER A 355 26.47 -10.88 -8.04
N ARG A 356 26.59 -10.04 -9.07
CA ARG A 356 27.36 -10.33 -10.28
C ARG A 356 28.85 -10.06 -10.12
N GLU A 357 29.24 -9.15 -9.21
CA GLU A 357 30.64 -8.89 -8.90
C GLU A 357 31.27 -9.98 -8.00
N SER A 358 30.46 -10.92 -7.49
CA SER A 358 30.90 -12.05 -6.65
C SER A 358 31.07 -13.37 -7.41
N LEU A 359 30.87 -13.36 -8.73
CA LEU A 359 31.05 -14.49 -9.67
C LEU A 359 32.07 -14.09 -10.73
#